data_AF-V5FH32-F1
#
_entry.id   AF-V5FH32-F1
#
_cell.length_a   1.000
_cell.length_b   1.000
_cell.length_c   1.000
_cell.angle_alpha   90.00
_cell.angle_beta   90.00
_cell.angle_gamma   90.00
#
_symmetry.space_group_name_H-M   'P 1'
#
loop_
_entity.id
_entity.type
_entity.pdbx_description
1 polymer ?
#
loop_
_entity_poly.entity_id
_entity_poly.type
_entity_poly.pdbx_seq_one_letter_code
_entity_poly.pdbx_strand_id
1 'polypeptide(L)' 'MNQQDKRAYWTAILEQQQRSGSSIKQYCIDNSISYQTFYYWAKKLNQPEPQTEVQPIVVTEPATDSSTYVILTFGNDAIG' A
#
# COMPACT_ATOMS: atom_id res chain seq x y z
N MET A 1 -9.39 15.87 -16.77
CA MET A 1 -8.46 14.76 -17.07
C MET A 1 -8.36 13.88 -15.84
N ASN A 2 -8.85 12.65 -15.94
CA ASN A 2 -8.78 11.66 -14.88
C ASN A 2 -7.34 11.12 -14.73
N GLN A 3 -7.07 10.45 -13.61
CA GLN A 3 -5.75 9.85 -13.34
C GLN A 3 -5.38 8.79 -14.39
N GLN A 4 -6.37 8.08 -14.94
CA GLN A 4 -6.18 7.10 -16.02
C GLN A 4 -5.72 7.78 -17.32
N ASP A 5 -6.34 8.90 -17.71
CA ASP A 5 -5.95 9.65 -18.91
C ASP A 5 -4.50 10.11 -18.84
N LYS A 6 -4.07 10.58 -17.67
CA LYS A 6 -2.68 10.98 -17.44
C LYS A 6 -1.72 9.81 -17.58
N ARG A 7 -2.05 8.64 -17.02
CA ARG A 7 -1.22 7.43 -17.15
C ARG A 7 -1.07 7.04 -18.63
N ALA A 8 -2.17 6.98 -19.38
CA ALA A 8 -2.15 6.63 -20.80
C ALA A 8 -1.28 7.61 -21.63
N TYR A 9 -1.42 8.91 -21.37
CA TYR A 9 -0.60 9.94 -22.00
C TYR A 9 0.89 9.75 -21.74
N TRP A 10 1.28 9.54 -20.47
CA TRP A 10 2.68 9.35 -20.11
C TRP A 10 3.27 8.03 -20.61
N THR A 11 2.47 6.96 -20.69
CA THR A 11 2.88 5.70 -21.32
C THR A 11 3.20 5.92 -22.80
N ALA A 12 2.34 6.63 -23.54
CA ALA A 12 2.59 6.92 -24.96
C ALA A 12 3.88 7.75 -25.17
N ILE A 13 4.13 8.74 -24.31
CA ILE A 13 5.37 9.54 -24.32
C ILE A 13 6.61 8.67 -24.11
N LEU A 14 6.59 7.77 -23.12
CA LEU A 14 7.72 6.89 -22.82
C LEU A 14 8.00 5.94 -23.99
N GLU A 15 6.96 5.34 -24.57
CA GLU A 15 7.11 4.50 -25.76
C GLU A 15 7.64 5.28 -26.96
N GLN A 16 7.18 6.52 -27.14
CA GLN A 16 7.65 7.37 -28.22
C GLN A 16 9.12 7.74 -28.03
N GLN A 17 9.54 8.11 -26.82
CA GLN A 17 10.95 8.35 -26.51
C GLN A 17 11.80 7.11 -26.78
N GLN A 18 11.32 5.92 -26.40
CA GLN A 18 12.04 4.66 -26.62
C GLN A 18 12.15 4.31 -28.11
N ARG A 19 11.07 4.54 -28.89
CA ARG A 19 11.06 4.37 -30.35
C ARG A 19 11.96 5.36 -31.08
N SER A 20 12.04 6.59 -30.60
CA SER A 20 12.89 7.63 -31.20
C SER A 20 14.38 7.36 -31.03
N GLY A 21 14.78 6.53 -30.05
CA GLY A 21 16.19 6.24 -29.76
C GLY A 21 17.01 7.44 -29.26
N SER A 22 16.37 8.60 -29.10
CA SER A 22 16.99 9.83 -28.61
C SER A 22 17.20 9.77 -27.09
N SER A 23 18.25 10.41 -26.60
CA SER A 23 18.45 10.55 -25.15
C SER A 23 17.26 11.25 -24.50
N ILE A 24 16.86 10.80 -23.31
CA ILE A 24 15.76 11.39 -22.52
C ILE A 24 15.89 12.92 -22.43
N LYS A 25 17.12 13.44 -22.26
CA LYS A 25 17.36 14.88 -22.19
C LYS A 25 16.95 15.61 -23.47
N GLN A 26 17.30 15.09 -24.62
CA GLN A 26 16.96 15.70 -25.92
C GLN A 26 15.46 15.64 -26.15
N TYR A 27 14.86 14.47 -25.93
CA TYR A 27 13.41 14.31 -26.05
C TYR A 27 12.63 15.25 -25.13
N CYS A 28 13.09 15.47 -23.89
CA CYS A 28 12.49 16.42 -22.97
C CYS A 28 12.61 17.88 -23.45
N ILE A 29 13.73 18.26 -24.06
CA ILE A 29 13.92 19.61 -24.63
C ILE A 29 12.97 19.80 -25.82
N ASP A 30 12.96 18.85 -26.76
CA ASP A 30 12.18 18.94 -27.99
C ASP A 30 10.67 18.99 -27.72
N ASN A 31 10.20 18.24 -26.74
CA ASN A 31 8.78 18.17 -26.38
C ASN A 31 8.39 19.15 -25.26
N SER A 32 9.31 20.03 -24.82
CA SER A 32 9.10 20.96 -23.71
C SER A 32 8.59 20.27 -22.42
N ILE A 33 9.11 19.07 -22.16
CA ILE A 33 8.78 18.26 -20.99
C ILE A 33 9.82 18.51 -19.90
N SER A 34 9.37 18.75 -18.67
CA SER A 34 10.26 18.79 -17.53
C SER A 34 10.91 17.43 -17.29
N TYR A 35 12.24 17.42 -17.22
CA TYR A 35 13.04 16.22 -16.96
C TYR A 35 12.62 15.51 -15.66
N GLN A 36 12.28 16.28 -14.62
CA GLN A 36 11.82 15.74 -13.34
C GLN A 36 10.46 15.04 -13.47
N THR A 37 9.54 15.64 -14.22
CA THR A 37 8.22 15.07 -14.47
C THR A 37 8.32 13.78 -15.28
N PHE A 38 9.18 13.76 -16.30
CA PHE A 38 9.45 12.54 -17.07
C PHE A 38 9.95 11.41 -16.17
N TYR A 39 10.97 11.66 -15.35
CA TYR A 39 11.51 10.64 -14.45
C TYR A 39 10.50 10.18 -13.40
N TYR A 40 9.69 11.10 -12.87
CA TYR A 40 8.61 10.76 -11.95
C TYR A 40 7.62 9.78 -12.58
N TRP A 41 7.14 10.06 -13.80
CA TRP A 41 6.19 9.18 -14.48
C TRP A 41 6.83 7.87 -14.96
N ALA A 42 8.07 7.92 -15.44
CA ALA A 42 8.83 6.71 -15.78
C ALA A 42 8.93 5.76 -14.58
N LYS A 43 9.26 6.29 -13.39
CA LYS A 43 9.31 5.50 -12.16
C LYS A 43 7.93 5.00 -11.74
N LYS A 44 6.92 5.88 -11.78
CA LYS A 44 5.55 5.59 -11.37
C LYS A 44 4.88 4.52 -12.25
N LEU A 45 5.20 4.49 -13.54
CA LEU A 45 4.65 3.51 -14.48
C LEU A 45 5.41 2.18 -14.46
N ASN A 46 6.70 2.20 -14.10
CA ASN A 46 7.48 0.97 -13.92
C ASN A 46 7.28 0.30 -12.55
N GLN A 47 6.84 1.05 -11.54
CA GLN A 47 6.50 0.43 -10.25
C GLN A 47 5.14 -0.26 -10.38
N PRO A 48 5.05 -1.58 -10.10
CA PRO A 48 3.76 -2.21 -9.88
C PRO A 48 3.09 -1.44 -8.74
N GLU A 49 1.82 -1.08 -8.94
CA GLU A 49 1.03 -0.37 -7.95
C GLU A 49 1.20 -1.11 -6.61
N PRO A 50 1.66 -0.45 -5.54
CA PRO A 50 1.89 -1.14 -4.28
C PRO A 50 0.56 -1.75 -3.88
N GLN A 51 0.47 -3.08 -4.03
CA GLN A 51 -0.67 -3.86 -3.58
C GLN A 51 -0.69 -3.63 -2.08
N THR A 52 -1.54 -2.71 -1.65
CA THR A 52 -1.84 -2.54 -0.24
C THR A 52 -2.64 -3.78 0.12
N GLU A 53 -1.93 -4.83 0.51
CA GLU A 53 -2.54 -6.02 1.09
C GLU A 53 -3.17 -5.58 2.41
N VAL A 54 -4.47 -5.27 2.34
CA VAL A 54 -5.28 -5.02 3.53
C VAL A 54 -5.41 -6.35 4.28
N GLN A 55 -4.60 -6.52 5.32
CA GLN A 55 -4.73 -7.65 6.23
C GLN A 55 -6.04 -7.47 7.01
N PRO A 56 -7.00 -8.41 6.95
CA PRO A 56 -8.22 -8.32 7.72
C PRO A 56 -7.89 -8.43 9.21
N ILE A 57 -8.16 -7.37 9.96
CA ILE A 57 -8.18 -7.44 11.43
C ILE A 57 -9.41 -8.25 11.83
N VAL A 58 -9.17 -9.47 12.32
CA VAL A 58 -10.20 -10.28 12.99
C VAL A 58 -10.29 -9.77 14.42
N VAL A 59 -11.36 -9.05 14.74
CA VAL A 59 -11.68 -8.69 16.12
C VAL A 59 -12.26 -9.93 16.78
N THR A 60 -11.43 -10.66 17.52
CA THR A 60 -11.93 -11.71 18.42
C THR A 60 -12.44 -11.03 19.67
N GLU A 61 -13.75 -10.92 19.80
CA GLU A 61 -14.38 -10.49 21.04
C GLU A 61 -13.97 -11.49 22.15
N PRO A 62 -13.42 -11.04 23.29
CA PRO A 62 -13.14 -11.94 24.39
C PRO A 62 -14.48 -12.49 24.87
N ALA A 63 -14.62 -13.82 24.80
CA ALA A 63 -15.74 -14.52 25.39
C ALA A 63 -15.91 -14.01 26.83
N THR A 64 -17.04 -13.36 27.08
CA THR A 64 -17.46 -12.98 28.43
C THR A 64 -17.83 -14.28 29.14
N ASP A 65 -16.82 -15.05 29.52
CA ASP A 65 -17.02 -16.26 30.30
C ASP A 65 -17.44 -15.80 31.70
N SER A 66 -18.72 -16.01 31.96
CA SER A 66 -19.38 -15.74 33.22
C SER A 66 -18.87 -16.75 34.25
N SER A 67 -17.61 -16.63 34.63
CA SER A 67 -16.97 -17.50 35.60
C SER A 67 -17.59 -17.24 36.97
N THR A 68 -18.67 -17.98 37.23
CA THR A 68 -19.36 -18.00 38.52
C THR A 68 -18.59 -19.00 39.38
N TYR A 69 -17.53 -18.53 40.04
CA TYR A 69 -16.79 -19.38 40.97
C TYR A 69 -17.47 -19.40 42.33
N VAL A 70 -17.52 -20.59 42.94
CA VAL A 70 -17.94 -20.78 44.33
C VAL A 70 -16.68 -20.98 45.17
N ILE A 71 -16.45 -20.08 46.12
CA ILE A 71 -15.34 -20.21 47.07
C ILE A 71 -15.78 -21.16 48.18
N LEU A 72 -15.09 -22.29 48.33
CA LEU A 72 -15.24 -23.20 49.46
C LEU A 72 -14.10 -22.96 50.46
N THR A 73 -14.44 -22.40 51.61
CA THR A 73 -13.53 -22.26 52.75
C THR A 73 -13.74 -23.45 53.70
N PHE A 74 -12.69 -24.27 53.87
CA PHE A 74 -12.69 -25.34 54.86
C PHE A 74 -12.15 -24.78 56.18
N GLY A 75 -13.01 -24.74 57.22
CA GLY A 75 -12.59 -24.44 58.59
C GLY A 75 -11.78 -25.61 59.13
N ASN A 76 -10.53 -25.35 59.51
CA ASN A 76 -9.72 -26.33 60.23
C ASN A 76 -10.07 -26.23 61.72
N ASP A 77 -11.14 -26.90 62.13
CA ASP A 77 -11.41 -27.14 63.54
C ASP A 77 -10.33 -28.07 64.10
N ALA A 78 -9.29 -27.45 64.64
CA ALA A 78 -8.32 -28.12 65.49
C ALA A 78 -9.05 -28.57 66.76
N ILE A 79 -9.37 -29.86 66.82
CA ILE A 79 -9.80 -30.51 68.05
C ILE A 79 -8.55 -30.59 68.94
N GLY A 80 -8.56 -29.83 70.03
CA GLY A 80 -7.53 -29.84 71.06
C GLY A 80 -8.03 -29.16 72.32
#